data_AF-A0A6M0IHR9-F1
#
_entry.id   AF-A0A6M0IHR9-F1
#
_cell.length_a   1.000
_cell.length_b   1.000
_cell.length_c   1.000
_cell.angle_alpha   90.00
_cell.angle_beta   90.00
_cell.angle_gamma   90.00
#
_symmetry.space_group_name_H-M   'P 1'
#
loop_
_entity.id
_entity.type
_entity.pdbx_description
1 polymer ?
#
loop_
_entity_poly.entity_id
_entity_poly.type
_entity_poly.pdbx_seq_one_letter_code
_entity_poly.pdbx_strand_id
1 'polypeptide(L)'
;MKNALVLMLGLLAGTASFANPSTPKTAAAQTHVVMTTEHKIKLYVQPLQTKGQLSILDAGGQPVYTKTVALQKGLSQQFDISDLGTGTYQLTLKTDQETVTKRFVVQANPNQSFVVQ
;
A
#
# COMPACT_ATOMS: atom_id res chain seq x y z
N MET A 1 34.37 52.90 24.65
CA MET A 1 33.59 51.84 25.32
C MET A 1 33.09 50.88 24.25
N LYS A 2 33.03 49.59 24.59
CA LYS A 2 33.15 48.41 23.72
C LYS A 2 31.81 48.05 23.05
N ASN A 3 31.81 47.83 21.73
CA ASN A 3 30.63 47.44 20.95
C ASN A 3 30.12 46.06 21.40
N ALA A 4 28.82 45.98 21.73
CA ALA A 4 28.14 44.72 21.97
C ALA A 4 27.03 44.55 20.92
N LEU A 5 27.34 43.74 19.92
CA LEU A 5 26.41 43.14 18.97
C LEU A 5 25.86 41.87 19.64
N VAL A 6 24.55 41.75 19.83
CA VAL A 6 23.93 40.49 20.26
C VAL A 6 22.78 40.13 19.34
N LEU A 7 22.90 38.91 18.83
CA LEU A 7 22.14 38.20 17.82
C LEU A 7 20.62 38.16 18.06
N MET A 8 19.90 38.34 16.95
CA MET A 8 18.53 37.86 16.75
C MET A 8 18.58 36.32 16.66
N LEU A 9 18.06 35.60 17.65
CA LEU A 9 17.70 34.18 17.49
C LEU A 9 16.19 34.08 17.30
N GLY A 10 15.80 33.85 16.04
CA GLY A 10 14.42 33.57 15.68
C GLY A 10 13.96 32.24 16.27
N LEU A 11 12.97 32.29 17.15
CA LEU A 11 12.21 31.13 17.57
C LEU A 11 11.01 30.97 16.63
N LEU A 12 11.23 30.33 15.47
CA LEU A 12 10.12 29.75 14.72
C LEU A 12 9.71 28.46 15.45
N ALA A 13 8.77 28.59 16.39
CA ALA A 13 8.06 27.45 16.95
C ALA A 13 7.15 26.89 15.84
N GLY A 14 7.70 25.97 15.03
CA GLY A 14 6.93 25.24 14.03
C GLY A 14 5.89 24.37 14.74
N THR A 15 4.62 24.75 14.67
CA THR A 15 3.52 23.85 15.01
C THR A 15 3.47 22.76 13.94
N ALA A 16 3.97 21.57 14.24
CA ALA A 16 3.75 20.40 13.40
C ALA A 16 2.25 20.08 13.42
N SER A 17 1.53 20.51 12.38
CA SER A 17 0.16 20.08 12.14
C SER A 17 0.22 18.65 11.60
N PHE A 18 0.04 17.66 12.47
CA PHE A 18 -0.29 16.31 12.02
C PHE A 18 -1.69 16.38 11.41
N ALA A 19 -1.72 16.49 10.08
CA ALA A 19 -2.95 16.27 9.33
C ALA A 19 -3.37 14.82 9.61
N ASN A 20 -4.41 14.66 10.41
CA ASN A 20 -5.08 13.39 10.63
C ASN A 20 -5.90 13.14 9.36
N PRO A 21 -5.53 12.24 8.43
CA PRO A 21 -6.45 11.89 7.37
C PRO A 21 -7.57 11.08 8.03
N SER A 22 -8.64 11.76 8.41
CA SER A 22 -9.93 11.14 8.65
C SER A 22 -10.28 10.40 7.37
N THR A 23 -10.02 9.09 7.33
CA THR A 23 -10.44 8.23 6.25
C THR A 23 -11.96 8.36 6.14
N PRO A 24 -12.51 8.81 5.00
CA PRO A 24 -13.93 8.69 4.78
C PRO A 24 -14.25 7.20 4.83
N LYS A 25 -15.12 6.81 5.76
CA LYS A 25 -15.76 5.50 5.81
C LYS A 25 -16.73 5.40 4.64
N THR A 26 -16.19 5.37 3.43
CA THR A 26 -16.92 4.97 2.24
C THR A 26 -16.95 3.45 2.26
N ALA A 27 -18.15 2.89 2.16
CA ALA A 27 -18.42 1.46 2.19
C ALA A 27 -17.37 0.69 1.38
N ALA A 28 -16.42 0.07 2.10
CA ALA A 28 -15.32 -0.63 1.50
C ALA A 28 -15.87 -1.76 0.64
N ALA A 29 -15.66 -1.69 -0.68
CA ALA A 29 -15.57 -2.88 -1.49
C ALA A 29 -14.54 -3.77 -0.77
N GLN A 30 -15.02 -4.86 -0.18
CA GLN A 30 -14.28 -5.69 0.78
C GLN A 30 -13.16 -6.44 0.04
N THR A 31 -12.09 -5.72 -0.28
CA THR A 31 -10.85 -6.26 -0.85
C THR A 31 -10.11 -6.94 0.28
N HIS A 32 -10.26 -8.26 0.34
CA HIS A 32 -9.50 -9.11 1.23
C HIS A 32 -8.37 -9.77 0.45
N VAL A 33 -7.23 -9.89 1.12
CA VAL A 33 -6.02 -10.50 0.59
C VAL A 33 -5.68 -11.64 1.54
N VAL A 34 -5.63 -12.86 1.04
CA VAL A 34 -5.26 -14.06 1.82
C VAL A 34 -3.94 -14.58 1.27
N MET A 35 -2.94 -14.68 2.15
CA MET A 35 -1.70 -15.40 1.87
C MET A 35 -1.95 -16.88 2.14
N THR A 36 -1.71 -17.74 1.16
CA THR A 36 -1.74 -19.20 1.39
C THR A 36 -0.32 -19.70 1.68
N THR A 37 -0.23 -20.86 2.31
CA THR A 37 1.02 -21.57 2.66
C THR A 37 1.93 -21.91 1.45
N GLU A 38 1.53 -21.53 0.25
CA GLU A 38 2.14 -21.90 -1.04
C GLU A 38 2.71 -20.68 -1.78
N HIS A 39 3.05 -19.60 -1.09
CA HIS A 39 3.49 -18.35 -1.73
C HIS A 39 2.49 -17.84 -2.76
N LYS A 40 1.19 -17.91 -2.43
CA LYS A 40 0.13 -17.38 -3.30
C LYS A 40 -0.66 -16.32 -2.58
N ILE A 41 -0.97 -15.27 -3.33
CA ILE A 41 -1.83 -14.18 -2.89
C ILE A 41 -3.08 -14.20 -3.75
N LYS A 42 -4.26 -14.20 -3.14
CA LYS A 42 -5.52 -14.00 -3.87
C LYS A 42 -6.03 -12.58 -3.68
N LEU A 43 -6.28 -11.90 -4.80
CA LEU A 43 -6.96 -10.61 -4.85
C LEU A 43 -8.41 -10.83 -5.28
N TYR A 44 -9.32 -10.32 -4.46
CA TYR A 44 -10.75 -10.27 -4.77
C TYR A 44 -11.23 -8.82 -4.88
N VAL A 45 -11.85 -8.49 -6.01
CA VAL A 45 -12.45 -7.20 -6.31
C VAL A 45 -13.90 -7.43 -6.73
N GLN A 46 -14.83 -6.70 -6.14
CA GLN A 46 -16.23 -6.75 -6.55
C GLN A 46 -16.41 -6.15 -7.95
N PRO A 47 -17.50 -6.50 -8.67
CA PRO A 47 -17.78 -5.90 -9.97
C PRO A 47 -17.83 -4.38 -9.92
N LEU A 48 -17.05 -3.76 -10.80
CA LEU A 48 -16.98 -2.31 -10.99
C LEU A 48 -16.94 -2.01 -12.48
N GLN A 49 -17.80 -1.10 -12.95
CA GLN A 49 -17.95 -0.79 -14.38
C GLN A 49 -16.80 0.08 -14.92
N THR A 50 -15.55 -0.35 -14.71
CA THR A 50 -14.33 0.34 -15.16
C THR A 50 -13.20 -0.65 -15.48
N LYS A 51 -12.07 -0.12 -15.97
CA LYS A 51 -10.79 -0.82 -16.06
C LYS A 51 -9.91 -0.36 -14.90
N GLY A 52 -9.04 -1.24 -14.44
CA GLY A 52 -8.05 -0.94 -13.42
C GLY A 52 -6.65 -1.29 -13.90
N GLN A 53 -5.66 -0.59 -13.37
CA GLN A 53 -4.25 -0.95 -13.44
C GLN A 53 -3.88 -1.65 -12.15
N LEU A 54 -3.58 -2.93 -12.25
CA LEU A 54 -3.08 -3.73 -11.15
C LEU A 54 -1.56 -3.78 -11.19
N SER A 55 -0.90 -3.54 -10.06
CA SER A 55 0.55 -3.61 -9.94
C SER A 55 0.98 -4.23 -8.62
N ILE A 56 2.11 -4.94 -8.63
CA ILE A 56 2.86 -5.28 -7.42
C ILE A 56 4.13 -4.44 -7.46
N LEU A 57 4.39 -3.70 -6.39
CA LEU A 57 5.56 -2.86 -6.24
C LEU A 57 6.44 -3.40 -5.11
N ASP A 58 7.75 -3.30 -5.28
CA ASP A 58 8.72 -3.58 -4.22
C ASP A 58 8.75 -2.47 -3.15
N ALA A 59 9.64 -2.60 -2.16
CA ALA A 59 9.82 -1.62 -1.10
C ALA A 59 10.30 -0.25 -1.60
N GLY A 60 10.97 -0.20 -2.75
CA GLY A 60 11.41 1.03 -3.42
C GLY A 60 10.32 1.66 -4.30
N GLY A 61 9.13 1.05 -4.37
CA GLY A 61 8.05 1.50 -5.24
C GLY A 61 8.26 1.16 -6.71
N GLN A 62 9.19 0.26 -7.04
CA GLN A 62 9.39 -0.20 -8.41
C GLN A 62 8.39 -1.32 -8.74
N PRO A 63 7.70 -1.26 -9.89
CA PRO A 63 6.74 -2.28 -10.26
C PRO A 63 7.46 -3.57 -10.67
N VAL A 64 7.23 -4.65 -9.93
CA VAL A 64 7.66 -6.02 -10.28
C VAL A 64 6.60 -6.77 -11.08
N TYR A 65 5.36 -6.29 -11.03
CA TYR A 65 4.25 -6.78 -11.84
C TYR A 65 3.34 -5.61 -12.23
N THR A 66 2.80 -5.62 -13.44
CA THR A 66 1.80 -4.65 -13.89
C THR A 66 0.88 -5.28 -14.94
N LYS A 67 -0.43 -5.13 -14.77
CA LYS A 67 -1.44 -5.63 -15.71
C LYS A 67 -2.70 -4.78 -15.67
N THR A 68 -3.20 -4.41 -16.85
CA THR A 68 -4.52 -3.79 -16.98
C THR A 68 -5.59 -4.87 -16.90
N VAL A 69 -6.60 -4.65 -16.06
CA VAL A 69 -7.68 -5.61 -15.80
C VAL A 69 -9.04 -4.95 -16.03
N ALA A 70 -9.97 -5.73 -16.58
CA ALA A 70 -11.36 -5.33 -16.77
C ALA A 70 -12.16 -5.75 -15.53
N LEU A 71 -12.83 -4.81 -14.84
CA LEU A 71 -13.46 -5.06 -13.54
C LEU A 71 -14.99 -5.24 -13.63
N GLN A 72 -15.58 -5.22 -14.84
CA GLN A 72 -17.04 -5.19 -15.03
C GLN A 72 -17.77 -6.39 -14.41
N LYS A 73 -17.07 -7.53 -14.26
CA LYS A 73 -17.58 -8.77 -13.64
C LYS A 73 -16.91 -9.08 -12.29
N GLY A 74 -16.14 -8.14 -11.76
CA GLY A 74 -15.26 -8.34 -10.63
C GLY A 74 -13.95 -9.00 -11.05
N LEU A 75 -13.04 -9.17 -10.09
CA LEU A 75 -11.76 -9.81 -10.29
C LEU A 75 -11.50 -10.80 -9.16
N SER A 76 -11.11 -12.01 -9.52
CA SER A 76 -10.53 -12.99 -8.60
C SER A 76 -9.23 -13.46 -9.24
N GLN A 77 -8.10 -12.90 -8.81
CA GLN A 77 -6.80 -13.23 -9.38
C GLN A 77 -5.86 -13.76 -8.30
N GLN A 78 -5.28 -14.92 -8.57
CA GLN A 78 -4.23 -15.50 -7.75
C GLN A 78 -2.87 -15.14 -8.36
N PHE A 79 -1.96 -14.69 -7.51
CA PHE A 79 -0.57 -14.41 -7.84
C PHE A 79 0.29 -15.49 -7.23
N ASP A 80 1.14 -16.09 -8.04
CA ASP A 80 2.29 -16.82 -7.55
C ASP A 80 3.39 -15.82 -7.25
N ILE A 81 3.85 -15.78 -6.01
CA ILE A 81 4.91 -14.88 -5.53
C ILE A 81 6.18 -15.66 -5.14
N SER A 82 6.29 -16.93 -5.55
CA SER A 82 7.46 -17.77 -5.26
C SER A 82 8.77 -17.21 -5.81
N ASP A 83 8.72 -16.48 -6.93
CA ASP A 83 9.89 -15.82 -7.53
C ASP A 83 10.24 -14.47 -6.87
N LEU A 84 9.43 -13.98 -5.91
CA LEU A 84 9.72 -12.74 -5.21
C LEU A 84 10.70 -12.99 -4.06
N GLY A 85 11.76 -12.17 -4.00
CA GLY A 85 12.68 -12.16 -2.87
C GLY A 85 11.99 -11.74 -1.56
N THR A 86 12.57 -12.10 -0.43
CA THR A 86 12.06 -11.69 0.88
C THR A 86 12.03 -10.17 1.00
N GLY A 87 10.91 -9.62 1.46
CA GLY A 87 10.75 -8.17 1.54
C GLY A 87 9.30 -7.74 1.71
N THR A 88 9.11 -6.43 1.80
CA THR A 88 7.78 -5.81 1.83
C THR A 88 7.39 -5.39 0.42
N TYR A 89 6.17 -5.71 0.03
CA TYR A 89 5.60 -5.39 -1.27
C TYR A 89 4.25 -4.71 -1.12
N GLN A 90 3.82 -4.04 -2.18
CA GLN A 90 2.53 -3.37 -2.26
C GLN A 90 1.77 -3.87 -3.47
N LEU A 91 0.57 -4.39 -3.28
CA LEU A 91 -0.39 -4.65 -4.33
C LEU A 91 -1.28 -3.42 -4.48
N THR A 92 -1.26 -2.79 -5.65
CA THR A 92 -2.05 -1.59 -5.95
C THR A 92 -3.03 -1.86 -7.08
N LEU A 93 -4.30 -1.55 -6.87
CA LEU A 93 -5.30 -1.45 -7.94
C LEU A 93 -5.69 0.01 -8.10
N LYS A 94 -5.24 0.63 -9.20
CA LYS A 94 -5.60 1.99 -9.57
C LYS A 94 -6.72 1.96 -10.59
N THR A 95 -7.81 2.66 -10.31
CA THR A 95 -8.89 2.95 -11.24
C THR A 95 -8.96 4.46 -11.46
N ASP A 96 -9.92 4.91 -12.28
CA ASP A 96 -10.13 6.33 -12.52
C ASP A 96 -10.66 7.07 -11.28
N GLN A 97 -11.28 6.34 -10.35
CA GLN A 97 -11.91 6.92 -9.15
C GLN A 97 -11.07 6.78 -7.90
N GLU A 98 -10.35 5.67 -7.75
CA GLU A 98 -9.63 5.37 -6.52
C GLU A 98 -8.38 4.51 -6.76
N THR A 99 -7.50 4.51 -5.76
CA THR A 99 -6.36 3.58 -5.70
C THR A 99 -6.42 2.79 -4.41
N VAL A 100 -6.60 1.47 -4.55
CA VAL A 100 -6.56 0.55 -3.42
C VAL A 100 -5.13 0.03 -3.28
N THR A 101 -4.52 0.18 -2.11
CA THR A 101 -3.19 -0.34 -1.80
C THR A 101 -3.25 -1.33 -0.65
N LYS A 102 -2.68 -2.52 -0.85
CA LYS A 102 -2.54 -3.55 0.19
C LYS A 102 -1.07 -3.93 0.29
N ARG A 103 -0.51 -3.84 1.50
CA ARG A 103 0.87 -4.26 1.76
C ARG A 103 0.89 -5.72 2.18
N PHE A 104 1.91 -6.45 1.75
CA PHE A 104 2.18 -7.81 2.20
C PHE A 104 3.69 -8.00 2.34
N VAL A 105 4.07 -8.99 3.16
CA VAL A 105 5.47 -9.34 3.40
C VAL A 105 5.72 -10.73 2.86
N VAL A 106 6.77 -10.87 2.05
CA VAL A 106 7.32 -12.15 1.63
C VAL A 106 8.42 -12.51 2.61
N GLN A 107 8.28 -13.64 3.29
CA GLN A 107 9.23 -14.13 4.28
C GLN A 107 9.88 -15.40 3.78
N ALA A 108 11.14 -15.64 4.18
CA ALA A 108 11.86 -16.86 3.83
C ALA A 108 11.15 -18.14 4.35
N ASN A 109 10.32 -18.01 5.39
CA ASN A 109 9.57 -19.09 6.02
C ASN A 109 8.11 -18.66 6.28
N PRO A 110 7.15 -19.01 5.41
CA PRO A 110 5.76 -18.51 5.47
C PRO A 110 4.89 -19.08 6.61
N ASN A 111 5.44 -19.95 7.47
CA ASN A 111 4.70 -20.63 8.54
C ASN A 111 4.64 -19.86 9.88
N GLN A 112 5.10 -18.60 9.93
CA GLN A 112 4.96 -17.76 11.13
C GLN A 112 3.77 -16.80 10.97
N SER A 113 2.66 -17.18 11.60
CA SER A 113 1.44 -16.35 11.71
C SER A 113 1.71 -15.17 12.66
N PHE A 114 1.53 -13.93 12.17
CA PHE A 114 1.58 -12.75 13.03
C PHE A 114 0.17 -12.47 13.54
N VAL A 115 -0.06 -12.78 14.82
CA VAL A 115 -1.23 -12.27 15.56
C VAL A 115 -0.91 -10.82 15.92
N VAL A 116 -1.65 -9.87 15.37
CA VAL A 116 -1.57 -8.46 15.78
C VAL A 116 -2.48 -8.32 17.00
N GLN A 117 -1.91 -7.99 18.16
CA GLN A 117 -2.63 -7.67 19.39
C GLN A 117 -3.10 -6.21 19.37
#